data_AF-A0A7W2T2I7-F1
#
_entry.id   AF-A0A7W2T2I7-F1
#
_cell.length_a   1.000
_cell.length_b   1.000
_cell.length_c   1.000
_cell.angle_alpha   90.00
_cell.angle_beta   90.00
_cell.angle_gamma   90.00
#
_symmetry.space_group_name_H-M   'P 1'
#
loop_
_entity.id
_entity.type
_entity.pdbx_description
1 polymer ?
#
loop_
_entity_poly.entity_id
_entity_poly.type
_entity_poly.pdbx_seq_one_letter_code
_entity_poly.pdbx_strand_id
1 'polypeptide(L)'
;MDLLDIDIPFDCRFKCWFCGEDSHQTIETKLSKPPSNYLVNMPICDECKAYQCHKEVNSLVKLRELIKDKIVIRSAKELSIGANWTELELQESDLNGSAFNGFKKSGWPMYLIAKDRVNFSGGDLCVDGIAIENISNDEKFEFDGLTFSSFISMLDYLSKSFSLNKGFLRKVLFVYGNNRTIER
;
A
#
# COMPACT_ATOMS: atom_id res chain seq x y z
N MET A 1 -14.13 -20.84 -17.80
CA MET A 1 -13.83 -19.40 -17.68
C MET A 1 -12.37 -19.31 -18.04
N ASP A 2 -12.09 -18.73 -19.20
CA ASP A 2 -10.76 -18.75 -19.76
C ASP A 2 -9.85 -17.82 -18.96
N LEU A 3 -8.61 -18.25 -18.74
CA LEU A 3 -7.60 -17.45 -18.08
C LEU A 3 -7.10 -16.41 -19.09
N LEU A 4 -7.18 -15.14 -18.70
CA LEU A 4 -6.71 -14.01 -19.50
C LEU A 4 -5.42 -13.46 -18.90
N ASP A 5 -4.43 -13.21 -19.74
CA ASP A 5 -3.25 -12.45 -19.33
C ASP A 5 -3.59 -10.96 -19.40
N ILE A 6 -3.20 -10.20 -18.37
CA ILE A 6 -3.32 -8.74 -18.42
C ILE A 6 -2.25 -8.16 -19.33
N ASP A 7 -2.60 -7.10 -20.06
CA ASP A 7 -1.63 -6.29 -20.77
C ASP A 7 -0.81 -5.50 -19.75
N ILE A 8 0.47 -5.82 -19.65
CA ILE A 8 1.39 -5.13 -18.74
C ILE A 8 2.23 -4.15 -19.58
N PRO A 9 2.22 -2.84 -19.25
CA PRO A 9 3.12 -1.87 -19.88
C PRO A 9 4.57 -2.33 -19.78
N PHE A 10 5.39 -1.97 -20.78
CA PHE A 10 6.79 -2.44 -20.84
C PHE A 10 7.57 -2.14 -19.54
N ASP A 11 7.39 -0.96 -18.97
CA ASP A 11 8.06 -0.50 -17.73
C ASP A 11 7.57 -1.20 -16.44
N CYS A 12 6.51 -2.02 -16.57
CA CYS A 12 5.89 -2.78 -15.48
C CYS A 12 6.01 -4.30 -15.68
N ARG A 13 6.58 -4.79 -16.77
CA ARG A 13 6.56 -6.21 -17.17
C ARG A 13 7.13 -7.17 -16.14
N PHE A 14 8.08 -6.70 -15.34
CA PHE A 14 8.73 -7.49 -14.28
C PHE A 14 8.41 -6.94 -12.90
N LYS A 15 7.33 -6.16 -12.75
CA LYS A 15 6.95 -5.57 -11.48
C LYS A 15 5.73 -6.25 -10.90
N CYS A 16 5.78 -6.51 -9.60
CA CYS A 16 4.64 -6.90 -8.79
C CYS A 16 3.56 -5.84 -8.91
N TRP A 17 2.36 -6.24 -9.31
CA TRP A 17 1.25 -5.29 -9.49
C TRP A 17 0.82 -4.62 -8.18
N PHE A 18 1.14 -5.22 -7.03
CA PHE A 18 0.72 -4.73 -5.71
C PHE A 18 1.70 -3.76 -5.04
N CYS A 19 3.01 -3.91 -5.28
CA CYS A 19 4.04 -3.13 -4.56
C CYS A 19 5.14 -2.55 -5.45
N GLY A 20 5.19 -2.89 -6.73
CA GLY A 20 6.18 -2.35 -7.67
C GLY A 20 7.57 -3.01 -7.62
N GLU A 21 7.79 -3.92 -6.65
CA GLU A 21 9.01 -4.74 -6.56
C GLU A 21 9.15 -5.69 -7.74
N ASP A 22 10.36 -6.20 -7.98
CA ASP A 22 10.60 -7.18 -9.02
C ASP A 22 9.78 -8.47 -8.81
N SER A 23 9.30 -9.02 -9.92
CA SER A 23 8.42 -10.17 -9.98
C SER A 23 8.79 -11.09 -11.13
N HIS A 24 8.83 -12.38 -10.81
CA HIS A 24 9.05 -13.48 -11.77
C HIS A 24 7.97 -14.56 -11.65
N GLN A 25 6.89 -14.24 -10.94
CA GLN A 25 5.81 -15.18 -10.63
C GLN A 25 4.48 -14.50 -10.87
N THR A 26 3.46 -15.31 -11.10
CA THR A 26 2.10 -14.82 -11.25
C THR A 26 1.15 -15.55 -10.31
N ILE A 27 -0.03 -14.97 -10.13
CA ILE A 27 -1.17 -15.55 -9.43
C ILE A 27 -2.43 -15.36 -10.24
N GLU A 28 -3.34 -16.32 -10.13
CA GLU A 28 -4.67 -16.24 -10.73
C GLU A 28 -5.65 -15.63 -9.73
N THR A 29 -6.49 -14.70 -10.20
CA THR A 29 -7.55 -14.10 -9.38
C THR A 29 -8.73 -13.68 -10.25
N LYS A 30 -9.92 -13.52 -9.65
CA LYS A 30 -11.11 -13.10 -10.39
C LYS A 30 -11.20 -11.59 -10.41
N LEU A 31 -11.50 -11.08 -11.60
CA LEU A 31 -11.84 -9.69 -11.83
C LEU A 31 -13.33 -9.63 -12.18
N SER A 32 -14.12 -9.04 -11.28
CA SER A 32 -15.57 -8.91 -11.44
C SER A 32 -15.91 -7.61 -12.15
N LYS A 33 -16.41 -7.70 -13.39
CA LYS A 33 -16.99 -6.56 -14.13
C LYS A 33 -18.37 -6.97 -14.66
N PRO A 34 -19.47 -6.62 -13.96
CA PRO A 34 -20.81 -6.99 -14.40
C PRO A 34 -21.03 -6.64 -15.89
N PRO A 35 -21.54 -7.56 -16.73
CA PRO A 35 -22.14 -8.86 -16.40
C PRO A 35 -21.17 -10.07 -16.33
N SER A 36 -19.87 -9.88 -16.56
CA SER A 36 -18.88 -10.95 -16.68
C SER A 36 -17.88 -11.00 -15.50
N ASN A 37 -17.43 -12.21 -15.15
CA ASN A 37 -16.24 -12.37 -14.33
C ASN A 37 -15.13 -12.89 -15.22
N TYR A 38 -13.94 -12.34 -15.07
CA TYR A 38 -12.74 -12.78 -15.77
C TYR A 38 -11.81 -13.46 -14.78
N LEU A 39 -11.12 -14.52 -15.20
CA LEU A 39 -9.98 -15.03 -14.47
C LEU A 39 -8.75 -14.37 -15.07
N VAL A 40 -7.99 -13.64 -14.26
CA VAL A 40 -6.82 -12.89 -14.71
C VAL A 40 -5.55 -13.41 -14.06
N ASN A 41 -4.47 -13.44 -14.83
CA ASN A 41 -3.14 -13.78 -14.38
C ASN A 41 -2.35 -12.51 -14.04
N MET A 42 -1.94 -12.34 -12.78
CA MET A 42 -1.34 -11.10 -12.26
C MET A 42 0.08 -11.31 -11.76
N PRO A 43 1.04 -10.42 -12.10
CA PRO A 43 2.41 -10.51 -11.58
C PRO A 43 2.47 -10.18 -10.09
N ILE A 44 3.22 -10.99 -9.35
CA ILE A 44 3.40 -10.86 -7.89
C ILE A 44 4.85 -11.15 -7.48
N CYS A 45 5.39 -10.39 -6.53
CA CYS A 45 6.70 -10.69 -5.95
C CYS A 45 6.60 -11.79 -4.88
N ASP A 46 7.74 -12.39 -4.51
CA ASP A 46 7.79 -13.47 -3.51
C ASP A 46 7.22 -13.03 -2.16
N GLU A 47 7.47 -11.79 -1.74
CA GLU A 47 6.97 -11.26 -0.48
C GLU A 47 5.44 -11.15 -0.46
N CYS A 48 4.84 -10.55 -1.49
CA CYS A 48 3.39 -10.41 -1.59
C CYS A 48 2.70 -11.78 -1.69
N LYS A 49 3.34 -12.75 -2.37
CA LYS A 49 2.83 -14.12 -2.44
C LYS A 49 2.92 -14.83 -1.09
N ALA A 50 3.99 -14.62 -0.34
CA ALA A 50 4.21 -15.23 0.98
C ALA A 50 3.17 -14.79 2.03
N TYR A 51 2.47 -13.67 1.82
CA TYR A 51 1.34 -13.27 2.69
C TYR A 51 0.13 -14.21 2.58
N GLN A 52 0.04 -15.02 1.52
CA GLN A 52 -1.03 -16.00 1.28
C GLN A 52 -2.45 -15.42 1.14
N CYS A 53 -2.60 -14.11 0.96
CA CYS A 53 -3.90 -13.45 0.75
C CYS A 53 -4.67 -14.01 -0.45
N HIS A 54 -3.97 -14.51 -1.47
CA HIS A 54 -4.55 -15.15 -2.66
C HIS A 54 -5.27 -16.48 -2.36
N LYS A 55 -5.04 -17.07 -1.18
CA LYS A 55 -5.79 -18.24 -0.69
C LYS A 55 -7.03 -17.86 0.10
N GLU A 56 -7.08 -16.63 0.62
CA GLU A 56 -8.17 -16.12 1.47
C GLU A 56 -9.30 -15.51 0.64
N VAL A 57 -8.94 -14.82 -0.44
CA VAL A 57 -9.90 -14.11 -1.32
C VAL A 57 -9.60 -14.41 -2.78
N ASN A 58 -10.66 -14.41 -3.59
CA ASN A 58 -10.57 -14.67 -5.03
C ASN A 58 -10.91 -13.45 -5.89
N SER A 59 -11.07 -12.27 -5.29
CA SER A 59 -11.35 -11.01 -6.00
C SER A 59 -10.09 -10.16 -6.05
N LEU A 60 -9.71 -9.64 -7.23
CA LEU A 60 -8.53 -8.79 -7.40
C LEU A 60 -8.57 -7.55 -6.50
N VAL A 61 -9.74 -6.93 -6.35
CA VAL A 61 -9.95 -5.75 -5.50
C VAL A 61 -9.65 -6.08 -4.04
N LYS A 62 -10.32 -7.09 -3.49
CA LYS A 62 -10.10 -7.53 -2.10
C LYS A 62 -8.67 -8.02 -1.87
N LEU A 63 -8.11 -8.72 -2.86
CA LEU A 63 -6.74 -9.22 -2.79
C LEU A 63 -5.75 -8.06 -2.67
N ARG A 64 -5.97 -7.00 -3.45
CA ARG A 64 -5.16 -5.79 -3.40
C ARG A 64 -5.24 -5.11 -2.05
N GLU A 65 -6.43 -4.93 -1.49
CA GLU A 65 -6.63 -4.35 -0.15
C GLU A 65 -5.84 -5.13 0.91
N LEU A 66 -6.01 -6.46 0.95
CA LEU A 66 -5.33 -7.32 1.91
C LEU A 66 -3.81 -7.28 1.76
N ILE A 67 -3.29 -7.35 0.53
CA ILE A 67 -1.85 -7.27 0.29
C ILE A 67 -1.32 -5.88 0.69
N LYS A 68 -2.03 -4.80 0.38
CA LYS A 68 -1.65 -3.43 0.78
C LYS A 68 -1.56 -3.28 2.30
N ASP A 69 -2.51 -3.83 3.04
CA ASP A 69 -2.45 -3.84 4.51
C ASP A 69 -1.22 -4.58 5.03
N LYS A 70 -0.87 -5.72 4.43
CA LYS A 70 0.34 -6.47 4.79
C LYS A 70 1.61 -5.70 4.46
N ILE A 71 1.67 -5.00 3.32
CA ILE A 71 2.82 -4.16 2.94
C ILE A 71 3.03 -3.04 3.98
N VAL A 72 1.96 -2.36 4.40
CA VAL A 72 2.03 -1.31 5.43
C VAL A 72 2.57 -1.88 6.75
N ILE A 73 2.03 -3.01 7.21
CA ILE A 73 2.48 -3.67 8.44
C ILE A 73 3.96 -4.07 8.33
N ARG A 74 4.37 -4.60 7.19
CA ARG A 74 5.72 -5.11 6.98
C ARG A 74 6.76 -3.98 6.87
N SER A 75 6.35 -2.85 6.30
CA SER A 75 7.19 -1.65 6.12
C SER A 75 7.14 -0.71 7.32
N ALA A 76 6.48 -1.08 8.42
CA ALA A 76 6.20 -0.20 9.55
C ALA A 76 7.46 0.42 10.16
N LYS A 77 8.59 -0.30 10.16
CA LYS A 77 9.85 0.21 10.70
C LYS A 77 10.39 1.35 9.84
N GLU A 78 10.47 1.15 8.54
CA GLU A 78 10.94 2.14 7.59
C GLU A 78 9.99 3.33 7.51
N LEU A 79 8.67 3.10 7.53
CA LEU A 79 7.65 4.15 7.56
C LEU A 79 7.72 5.00 8.84
N SER A 80 8.14 4.42 9.97
CA SER A 80 8.30 5.16 11.22
C SER A 80 9.38 6.24 11.13
N ILE A 81 10.31 6.15 10.17
CA ILE A 81 11.33 7.17 9.98
C ILE A 81 10.66 8.49 9.55
N GLY A 82 9.83 8.47 8.49
CA GLY A 82 9.11 9.68 8.06
C GLY A 82 8.06 10.18 9.06
N ALA A 83 7.51 9.28 9.89
CA ALA A 83 6.58 9.68 10.96
C ALA A 83 7.27 10.46 12.10
N ASN A 84 8.59 10.33 12.26
CA ASN A 84 9.35 10.93 13.37
C ASN A 84 10.32 12.02 12.92
N TRP A 85 10.74 12.02 11.66
CA TRP A 85 11.72 12.95 11.12
C TRP A 85 11.34 13.38 9.71
N THR A 86 11.61 14.63 9.39
CA THR A 86 11.88 15.06 8.02
C THR A 86 13.28 14.63 7.58
N GLU A 87 13.56 14.70 6.27
CA GLU A 87 14.90 14.41 5.75
C GLU A 87 15.98 15.26 6.44
N LEU A 88 15.72 16.57 6.55
CA LEU A 88 16.64 17.52 7.14
C LEU A 88 16.87 17.23 8.62
N GLU A 89 15.79 17.04 9.40
CA GLU A 89 15.89 16.71 10.83
C GLU A 89 16.66 15.41 11.05
N LEU A 90 16.50 14.40 10.20
CA LEU A 90 17.26 13.16 10.31
C LEU A 90 18.75 13.41 10.03
N GLN A 91 19.10 14.13 8.96
CA GLN A 91 20.49 14.42 8.60
C GLN A 91 21.21 15.27 9.66
N GLU A 92 20.52 16.29 10.19
CA GLU A 92 21.06 17.24 11.16
C GLU A 92 20.96 16.75 12.62
N SER A 93 20.34 15.59 12.87
CA SER A 93 20.20 15.07 14.22
C SER A 93 21.54 14.80 14.92
N ASP A 94 21.59 15.07 16.23
CA ASP A 94 22.72 14.80 17.14
C ASP A 94 22.95 13.31 17.43
N LEU A 95 22.40 12.41 16.60
CA LEU A 95 22.65 10.99 16.68
C LEU A 95 24.10 10.69 16.29
N ASN A 96 24.94 10.40 17.28
CA ASN A 96 26.38 10.25 17.13
C ASN A 96 26.84 8.81 17.34
N GLY A 97 27.82 8.37 16.55
CA GLY A 97 28.38 7.02 16.58
C GLY A 97 28.28 6.31 15.23
N SER A 98 29.09 5.27 15.00
CA SER A 98 29.18 4.61 13.69
C SER A 98 27.84 4.07 13.18
N ALA A 99 27.06 3.43 14.05
CA ALA A 99 25.72 2.91 13.73
C ALA A 99 24.74 4.04 13.35
N PHE A 100 24.74 5.13 14.10
CA PHE A 100 23.86 6.28 13.86
C PHE A 100 24.25 7.07 12.61
N ASN A 101 25.54 7.17 12.30
CA ASN A 101 26.01 7.75 11.05
C ASN A 101 25.56 6.91 9.83
N GLY A 102 25.53 5.58 9.96
CA GLY A 102 24.95 4.70 8.96
C GLY A 102 23.44 4.96 8.80
N PHE A 103 22.72 5.01 9.92
CA PHE A 103 21.28 5.27 9.93
C PHE A 103 20.91 6.62 9.29
N LYS A 104 21.62 7.72 9.59
CA LYS A 104 21.39 9.02 8.94
C LYS A 104 21.53 8.93 7.41
N LYS A 105 22.52 8.18 6.92
CA LYS A 105 22.75 8.02 5.48
C LYS A 105 21.69 7.17 4.78
N SER A 106 21.26 6.07 5.39
CA SER A 106 20.38 5.09 4.72
C SER A 106 18.92 5.18 5.14
N GLY A 107 18.61 5.80 6.28
CA GLY A 107 17.28 5.80 6.87
C GLY A 107 16.24 6.50 5.98
N TRP A 108 16.54 7.69 5.49
CA TRP A 108 15.63 8.41 4.61
C TRP A 108 15.39 7.69 3.26
N PRO A 109 16.43 7.21 2.54
CA PRO A 109 16.22 6.35 1.37
C PRO A 109 15.34 5.13 1.66
N MET A 110 15.51 4.47 2.81
CA MET A 110 14.68 3.33 3.20
C MET A 110 13.21 3.72 3.43
N TYR A 111 12.97 4.89 4.04
CA TYR A 111 11.62 5.46 4.16
C TYR A 111 10.98 5.69 2.80
N LEU A 112 11.70 6.31 1.85
CA LEU A 112 11.18 6.59 0.52
C LEU A 112 10.81 5.29 -0.22
N ILE A 113 11.68 4.27 -0.16
CA ILE A 113 11.37 2.94 -0.74
C ILE A 113 10.09 2.36 -0.12
N ALA A 114 9.97 2.39 1.22
CA ALA A 114 8.77 1.89 1.89
C ALA A 114 7.50 2.68 1.51
N LYS A 115 7.60 4.00 1.43
CA LYS A 115 6.52 4.90 1.01
C LYS A 115 6.07 4.59 -0.42
N ASP A 116 7.01 4.44 -1.35
CA ASP A 116 6.74 4.12 -2.75
C ASP A 116 6.01 2.78 -2.88
N ARG A 117 6.45 1.75 -2.13
CA ARG A 117 5.80 0.43 -2.13
C ARG A 117 4.35 0.49 -1.61
N VAL A 118 4.10 1.24 -0.54
CA VAL A 118 2.75 1.44 0.01
C VAL A 118 1.87 2.17 -1.01
N ASN A 119 2.38 3.24 -1.63
CA ASN A 119 1.63 4.06 -2.56
C ASN A 119 1.51 3.49 -3.97
N PHE A 120 2.29 2.46 -4.31
CA PHE A 120 2.31 1.90 -5.66
C PHE A 120 0.90 1.52 -6.13
N SER A 121 0.42 2.18 -7.18
CA SER A 121 -0.96 2.01 -7.64
C SER A 121 -1.15 0.83 -8.59
N GLY A 122 -0.10 0.09 -8.95
CA GLY A 122 -0.16 -0.82 -10.09
C GLY A 122 -0.36 -0.07 -11.41
N GLY A 123 -0.18 -0.79 -12.51
CA GLY A 123 -0.57 -0.30 -13.83
C GLY A 123 -2.07 -0.45 -14.06
N ASP A 124 -2.58 0.28 -15.05
CA ASP A 124 -3.96 0.13 -15.53
C ASP A 124 -4.24 -1.31 -15.95
N LEU A 125 -5.44 -1.80 -15.63
CA LEU A 125 -5.85 -3.14 -16.03
C LEU A 125 -6.39 -3.09 -17.46
N CYS A 126 -5.70 -3.76 -18.37
CA CYS A 126 -6.10 -3.93 -19.75
C CYS A 126 -6.04 -5.42 -20.12
N VAL A 127 -6.94 -5.89 -20.97
CA VAL A 127 -6.88 -7.20 -21.61
C VAL A 127 -7.18 -7.03 -23.09
N ASP A 128 -6.29 -7.51 -23.96
CA ASP A 128 -6.37 -7.35 -25.42
C ASP A 128 -6.56 -5.88 -25.86
N GLY A 129 -5.91 -4.95 -25.16
CA GLY A 129 -5.99 -3.51 -25.38
C GLY A 129 -7.28 -2.87 -24.86
N ILE A 130 -8.17 -3.64 -24.23
CA ILE A 130 -9.43 -3.15 -23.68
C ILE A 130 -9.25 -2.84 -22.20
N ALA A 131 -9.39 -1.56 -21.84
CA ALA A 131 -9.35 -1.12 -20.46
C ALA A 131 -10.47 -1.76 -19.63
N ILE A 132 -10.09 -2.37 -18.52
CA ILE A 132 -10.99 -2.88 -17.50
C ILE A 132 -11.09 -1.83 -16.41
N GLU A 133 -12.14 -1.02 -16.48
CA GLU A 133 -12.50 -0.10 -15.40
C GLU A 133 -12.61 -0.89 -14.08
N ASN A 134 -11.65 -0.64 -13.19
CA ASN A 134 -11.71 -1.15 -11.83
C ASN A 134 -12.82 -0.40 -11.11
N ILE A 135 -13.88 -1.10 -10.70
CA ILE A 135 -14.99 -0.54 -9.92
C ILE A 135 -14.54 -0.32 -8.45
N SER A 136 -13.32 0.15 -8.22
CA SER A 136 -12.92 0.63 -6.91
C SER A 136 -13.28 2.10 -6.84
N ASN A 137 -14.54 2.36 -6.50
CA ASN A 137 -15.00 3.68 -6.06
C ASN A 137 -14.53 3.91 -4.61
N ASP A 138 -13.27 3.59 -4.33
CA ASP A 138 -12.75 3.53 -2.97
C ASP A 138 -12.41 4.95 -2.53
N GLU A 139 -13.07 5.39 -1.46
CA GLU A 139 -12.57 6.50 -0.66
C GLU A 139 -11.09 6.25 -0.37
N LYS A 140 -10.22 7.10 -0.92
CA LYS A 140 -8.80 7.05 -0.61
C LYS A 140 -8.59 7.67 0.75
N PHE A 141 -8.01 6.89 1.66
CA PHE A 141 -7.56 7.38 2.95
C PHE A 141 -6.09 7.73 2.84
N GLU A 142 -5.75 8.98 3.14
CA GLU A 142 -4.40 9.50 3.00
C GLU A 142 -3.93 10.13 4.31
N PHE A 143 -2.69 9.86 4.68
CA PHE A 143 -2.01 10.52 5.79
C PHE A 143 -0.52 10.59 5.52
N ASP A 144 0.07 11.78 5.65
CA ASP A 144 1.51 12.01 5.46
C ASP A 144 2.06 11.48 4.12
N GLY A 145 1.23 11.60 3.08
CA GLY A 145 1.53 11.09 1.75
C GLY A 145 1.57 9.55 1.65
N LEU A 146 1.01 8.82 2.61
CA LEU A 146 0.72 7.38 2.49
C LEU A 146 -0.75 7.16 2.15
N THR A 147 -1.03 6.22 1.25
CA THR A 147 -2.38 5.82 0.86
C THR A 147 -2.75 4.49 1.51
N PHE A 148 -3.95 4.42 2.10
CA PHE A 148 -4.46 3.24 2.80
C PHE A 148 -5.68 2.66 2.08
N SER A 149 -5.81 1.34 2.14
CA SER A 149 -6.94 0.56 1.59
C SER A 149 -8.26 0.84 2.33
N SER A 150 -8.21 1.26 3.59
CA SER A 150 -9.39 1.50 4.41
C SER A 150 -9.09 2.46 5.56
N PHE A 151 -10.15 3.06 6.09
CA PHE A 151 -10.06 3.88 7.30
C PHE A 151 -9.48 3.09 8.48
N ILE A 152 -9.79 1.79 8.58
CA ILE A 152 -9.32 0.93 9.67
C ILE A 152 -7.82 0.68 9.56
N SER A 153 -7.29 0.44 8.36
CA SER A 153 -5.85 0.24 8.17
C SER A 153 -5.06 1.54 8.41
N MET A 154 -5.60 2.69 8.02
CA MET A 154 -5.05 4.00 8.41
C MET A 154 -5.03 4.19 9.94
N LEU A 155 -6.14 3.89 10.63
CA LEU A 155 -6.21 3.97 12.10
C LEU A 155 -5.20 3.04 12.78
N ASP A 156 -5.01 1.83 12.25
CA ASP A 156 -4.02 0.88 12.77
C ASP A 156 -2.59 1.40 12.61
N TYR A 157 -2.28 2.00 11.46
CA TYR A 157 -1.00 2.65 11.22
C TYR A 157 -0.79 3.81 12.20
N LEU A 158 -1.71 4.77 12.28
CA LEU A 158 -1.62 5.93 13.16
C LEU A 158 -1.49 5.54 14.64
N SER A 159 -2.31 4.59 15.09
CA SER A 159 -2.28 4.10 16.46
C SER A 159 -0.90 3.52 16.83
N LYS A 160 -0.28 2.77 15.92
CA LYS A 160 1.04 2.17 16.15
C LYS A 160 2.17 3.19 16.02
N SER A 161 2.17 4.00 14.97
CA SER A 161 3.24 4.97 14.68
C SER A 161 3.36 6.03 15.77
N PHE A 162 2.23 6.49 16.31
CA PHE A 162 2.18 7.56 17.31
C PHE A 162 1.84 7.06 18.73
N SER A 163 1.83 5.74 18.95
CA SER A 163 1.47 5.14 20.24
C SER A 163 0.12 5.61 20.81
N LEU A 164 -0.83 5.89 19.93
CA LEU A 164 -2.17 6.40 20.29
C LEU A 164 -3.11 5.23 20.58
N ASN A 165 -4.02 5.39 21.54
CA ASN A 165 -5.08 4.42 21.76
C ASN A 165 -6.06 4.41 20.56
N LYS A 166 -6.13 3.30 19.82
CA LYS A 166 -6.98 3.16 18.62
C LYS A 166 -8.45 3.49 18.87
N GLY A 167 -9.00 3.05 20.00
CA GLY A 167 -10.40 3.29 20.37
C GLY A 167 -10.71 4.76 20.63
N PHE A 168 -9.77 5.45 21.30
CA PHE A 168 -9.84 6.89 21.51
C PHE A 168 -9.69 7.66 20.19
N LEU A 169 -8.66 7.35 19.40
CA LEU A 169 -8.41 7.99 18.10
C LEU A 169 -9.64 7.87 17.17
N ARG A 170 -10.26 6.68 17.10
CA ARG A 170 -11.48 6.47 16.33
C ARG A 170 -12.63 7.38 16.80
N LYS A 171 -12.81 7.53 18.12
CA LYS A 171 -13.85 8.42 18.68
C LYS A 171 -13.58 9.88 18.35
N VAL A 172 -12.33 10.33 18.50
CA VAL A 172 -11.93 11.70 18.14
C VAL A 172 -12.21 11.96 16.66
N LEU A 173 -11.72 11.10 15.77
CA LEU A 173 -11.96 11.27 14.33
C LEU A 173 -13.44 11.16 13.95
N PHE A 174 -14.26 10.39 14.67
CA PHE A 174 -15.70 10.36 14.43
C PHE A 174 -16.38 11.68 14.84
N VAL A 175 -15.99 12.26 15.99
CA VAL A 175 -16.54 13.53 16.47
C VAL A 175 -16.13 14.70 15.58
N TYR A 176 -14.86 14.77 15.16
CA TYR A 176 -14.35 15.84 14.32
C TYR A 176 -14.66 15.62 12.83
N GLY A 177 -14.63 14.38 12.35
CA GLY A 177 -14.89 14.05 10.94
C GLY A 177 -16.34 14.27 10.51
N ASN A 178 -17.30 14.09 11.42
CA ASN A 178 -18.71 14.45 11.19
C ASN A 178 -18.99 15.95 11.37
N ASN A 179 -18.08 16.67 12.04
CA ASN A 179 -18.14 18.11 12.26
C ASN A 179 -17.10 18.83 11.39
N ARG A 180 -17.17 18.67 10.05
CA ARG A 180 -16.34 19.40 9.07
C ARG A 180 -16.45 20.95 9.15
N THR A 181 -17.12 21.50 10.15
CA THR A 181 -17.45 22.92 10.35
C THR A 181 -16.85 23.55 11.61
N ILE A 182 -16.11 22.81 12.45
CA ILE A 182 -15.49 23.39 13.66
C ILE A 182 -14.03 23.75 13.40
N GLU A 183 -13.79 24.55 12.35
CA GLU A 183 -12.65 25.47 12.29
C GLU A 183 -13.16 26.75 11.60
N ARG A 184 -13.52 27.73 12.43
CA ARG A 184 -13.66 29.14 12.09
C ARG A 184 -12.91 29.94 13.13
#